data_AF-A0A1J3CME8-F1
#
_entry.id   AF-A0A1J3CME8-F1
#
_cell.length_a   1.000
_cell.length_b   1.000
_cell.length_c   1.000
_cell.angle_alpha   90.00
_cell.angle_beta   90.00
_cell.angle_gamma   90.00
#
_symmetry.space_group_name_H-M   'P 1'
#
loop_
_entity.id
_entity.type
_entity.pdbx_description
1 polymer ?
#
loop_
_entity_poly.entity_id
_entity_poly.type
_entity_poly.pdbx_seq_one_letter_code
_entity_poly.pdbx_strand_id
1 'polypeptide(L)' 'MAPEISVNTINVSEKSHQSPSRRAYVTFLAGNGDYVKGVVGLAKGLRKVKSAYPLVVAMLPDVPEEHREILRSQGCVVRE' A
#
# COMPACT_ATOMS: atom_id res chain seq x y z
N MET A 1 -28.26 16.03 39.52
CA MET A 1 -27.18 16.55 38.66
C MET A 1 -26.36 15.35 38.23
N ALA A 2 -26.71 14.74 37.11
CA ALA A 2 -26.05 13.54 36.58
C ALA A 2 -24.93 13.98 35.62
N PRO A 3 -23.76 13.34 35.62
CA PRO A 3 -22.76 13.60 34.59
C PRO A 3 -23.11 12.83 33.31
N GLU A 4 -23.08 13.54 32.19
CA GLU A 4 -23.21 13.00 30.83
C GLU A 4 -21.94 12.22 30.46
N ILE A 5 -22.06 10.90 30.31
CA ILE A 5 -21.03 10.03 29.74
C ILE A 5 -21.03 10.17 28.21
N SER A 6 -20.02 10.83 27.68
CA SER A 6 -19.78 10.92 26.23
C SER A 6 -19.20 9.58 25.73
N VAL A 7 -20.04 8.78 25.07
CA VAL A 7 -19.64 7.54 24.39
C VAL A 7 -19.09 7.91 23.02
N ASN A 8 -17.76 8.03 22.91
CA ASN A 8 -17.12 8.16 21.59
C ASN A 8 -16.88 6.79 20.97
N THR A 9 -17.56 6.58 19.85
CA THR A 9 -17.50 5.48 18.90
C THR A 9 -16.10 4.93 18.68
N ILE A 10 -15.93 3.66 19.04
CA ILE A 10 -14.82 2.79 18.66
C ILE A 10 -14.77 2.62 17.14
N ASN A 11 -13.94 3.42 16.46
CA ASN A 11 -13.48 3.07 15.11
C ASN A 11 -12.41 1.98 15.23
N VAL A 12 -12.86 0.74 15.36
CA VAL A 12 -12.01 -0.44 15.15
C VAL A 12 -11.72 -0.50 13.65
N SER A 13 -10.68 0.21 13.21
CA SER A 13 -10.01 -0.15 11.97
C SER A 13 -9.32 -1.48 12.26
N GLU A 14 -9.90 -2.56 11.74
CA GLU A 14 -9.35 -3.90 11.74
C GLU A 14 -7.99 -3.91 11.01
N LYS A 15 -6.95 -3.38 11.63
CA LYS A 15 -5.59 -3.78 11.30
C LYS A 15 -5.48 -5.21 11.78
N SER A 16 -5.81 -6.14 10.87
CA SER A 16 -5.38 -7.52 11.02
C SER A 16 -3.91 -7.50 11.45
N HIS A 17 -3.64 -8.02 12.65
CA HIS A 17 -2.29 -8.32 13.10
C HIS A 17 -1.78 -9.45 12.20
N GLN A 18 -1.47 -9.11 10.94
CA GLN A 18 -0.62 -9.96 10.13
C GLN A 18 0.73 -9.91 10.83
N SER A 19 1.07 -11.02 11.49
CA SER A 19 2.47 -11.42 11.71
C SER A 19 3.30 -10.92 10.51
N PRO A 20 4.47 -10.28 10.70
CA PRO A 20 5.23 -9.72 9.60
C PRO A 20 5.33 -10.78 8.52
N SER A 21 4.70 -10.53 7.38
CA SER A 21 4.74 -11.45 6.26
C SER A 21 6.21 -11.60 5.94
N ARG A 22 6.78 -12.78 6.24
CA ARG A 22 8.23 -13.04 6.11
C ARG A 22 8.70 -13.00 4.65
N ARG A 23 7.78 -12.67 3.74
CA ARG A 23 7.88 -12.73 2.28
C ARG A 23 7.00 -11.64 1.69
N ALA A 24 7.57 -10.93 0.72
CA ALA A 24 6.89 -9.95 -0.10
C ALA A 24 7.44 -10.04 -1.52
N TYR A 25 6.64 -9.61 -2.50
CA TYR A 25 7.19 -9.26 -3.80
C TYR A 25 7.77 -7.86 -3.68
N VAL A 26 9.01 -7.67 -4.12
CA VAL A 26 9.69 -6.38 -4.05
C VAL A 26 10.08 -5.96 -5.46
N THR A 27 9.74 -4.73 -5.80
CA THR A 27 10.24 -4.07 -7.01
C THR A 27 10.75 -2.68 -6.64
N PHE A 28 11.61 -2.10 -7.46
CA PHE A 28 11.98 -0.70 -7.34
C PHE A 28 11.32 0.14 -8.46
N LEU A 29 11.17 1.43 -8.21
CA LEU A 29 10.74 2.43 -9.18
C LEU A 29 11.67 3.64 -9.08
N ALA A 30 12.19 4.06 -10.24
CA ALA A 30 13.07 5.22 -10.37
C ALA A 30 12.62 6.08 -11.56
N GLY A 31 12.84 7.38 -11.44
CA GLY A 31 12.59 8.36 -12.48
C GLY A 31 11.13 8.75 -12.68
N ASN A 32 10.95 9.69 -13.59
CA ASN A 32 9.67 10.26 -14.00
C ASN A 32 9.13 9.64 -15.30
N GLY A 33 9.62 8.45 -15.66
CA GLY A 33 9.19 7.74 -16.85
C GLY A 33 7.92 6.94 -16.64
N ASP A 34 7.52 6.22 -17.70
CA ASP A 34 6.35 5.36 -17.71
C ASP A 34 6.50 4.02 -16.95
N TYR A 35 7.59 3.83 -16.20
CA TYR A 35 7.86 2.61 -15.43
C TYR A 35 6.78 2.29 -14.38
N VAL A 36 6.04 3.31 -13.93
CA VAL A 36 4.85 3.14 -13.08
C VAL A 36 3.81 2.22 -13.72
N LYS A 37 3.67 2.23 -15.06
CA LYS A 37 2.72 1.37 -15.80
C LYS A 37 3.08 -0.11 -15.62
N GLY A 38 4.38 -0.43 -15.59
CA GLY A 38 4.87 -1.79 -15.33
C GLY A 38 4.51 -2.28 -13.93
N VAL A 39 4.73 -1.44 -12.92
CA VAL A 39 4.40 -1.77 -11.52
C VAL A 39 2.89 -1.89 -11.31
N VAL A 40 2.09 -1.03 -11.94
CA VAL A 40 0.62 -1.12 -11.93
C VAL A 40 0.15 -2.42 -12.57
N GLY A 41 0.75 -2.81 -13.70
CA GLY A 41 0.49 -4.10 -14.35
C GLY A 41 0.83 -5.28 -13.44
N LEU A 42 1.98 -5.23 -12.76
CA LEU A 42 2.40 -6.24 -11.79
C LEU A 42 1.41 -6.36 -10.62
N ALA A 43 1.02 -5.24 -10.02
CA ALA A 43 0.05 -5.21 -8.93
C ALA A 43 -1.30 -5.83 -9.33
N LYS A 44 -1.79 -5.46 -10.52
CA LYS A 44 -3.03 -6.03 -11.09
C LYS A 44 -2.88 -7.54 -11.36
N GLY A 45 -1.73 -7.98 -11.87
CA GLY A 45 -1.43 -9.39 -12.11
C GLY A 45 -1.44 -10.22 -10.81
N LEU A 46 -0.74 -9.75 -9.78
CA LEU A 46 -0.69 -10.40 -8.46
C LEU A 46 -2.09 -10.48 -7.82
N ARG A 47 -2.90 -9.43 -7.95
CA ARG A 47 -4.30 -9.44 -7.49
C ARG A 47 -5.16 -10.43 -8.27
N LYS A 48 -5.01 -10.50 -9.60
CA LYS A 48 -5.76 -11.42 -10.46
C LYS A 48 -5.52 -12.89 -10.06
N VAL A 49 -4.30 -13.24 -9.69
CA VAL A 49 -3.95 -14.60 -9.25
C VAL A 49 -4.15 -14.84 -7.74
N LYS A 50 -4.75 -13.88 -7.02
CA LYS A 50 -4.96 -13.92 -5.56
C LYS A 50 -3.67 -14.25 -4.81
N SER A 51 -2.60 -13.55 -5.16
CA SER A 51 -1.29 -13.73 -4.54
C SER A 51 -1.37 -13.61 -3.01
N ALA A 52 -0.66 -14.51 -2.32
CA ALA A 52 -0.65 -14.58 -0.86
C ALA A 52 0.22 -13.51 -0.19
N TYR A 53 1.08 -12.83 -0.96
CA TYR A 53 2.07 -11.88 -0.44
C TYR A 53 1.83 -10.47 -0.98
N PRO A 54 2.11 -9.42 -0.17
CA PRO A 54 1.97 -8.04 -0.62
C PRO A 54 3.05 -7.67 -1.63
N LEU A 55 2.77 -6.64 -2.43
CA LEU A 55 3.75 -5.98 -3.29
C LEU A 55 4.30 -4.75 -2.59
N VAL A 56 5.61 -4.75 -2.35
CA VAL A 56 6.37 -3.61 -1.82
C VAL A 56 7.13 -2.94 -2.97
N VAL A 57 7.01 -1.62 -3.06
CA VAL A 57 7.69 -0.80 -4.07
C VAL A 57 8.69 0.10 -3.36
N ALA A 58 9.98 -0.13 -3.61
CA ALA A 58 11.05 0.77 -3.21
C ALA A 58 11.14 1.93 -4.22
N MET A 59 10.99 3.17 -3.78
CA MET A 59 10.96 4.35 -4.65
C MET A 59 12.17 5.22 -4.42
N LEU A 60 12.72 5.74 -5.51
CA LEU A 60 13.75 6.76 -5.46
C LEU A 60 13.13 8.17 -5.30
N PRO A 61 13.91 9.15 -4.80
CA PRO A 61 13.43 10.52 -4.59
C PRO A 61 13.06 11.27 -5.88
N ASP A 62 13.46 10.76 -7.05
CA ASP A 62 13.15 11.31 -8.37
C ASP A 62 11.78 10.88 -8.92
N VAL A 63 11.04 10.03 -8.19
CA VAL A 63 9.69 9.60 -8.55
C VAL A 63 8.65 10.67 -8.14
N PRO A 64 7.87 11.23 -9.08
CA PRO A 64 6.85 12.24 -8.79
C PRO A 64 5.74 11.71 -7.87
N GLU A 65 5.14 12.61 -7.08
CA GLU A 65 4.07 12.26 -6.12
C GLU A 65 2.85 11.61 -6.80
N GLU A 66 2.51 12.03 -8.03
CA GLU A 66 1.42 11.44 -8.82
C GLU A 66 1.60 9.92 -9.00
N HIS A 67 2.82 9.47 -9.33
CA HIS A 67 3.12 8.06 -9.46
C HIS A 67 2.97 7.32 -8.12
N ARG A 68 3.27 7.97 -6.99
CA ARG A 68 3.14 7.40 -5.65
C ARG A 68 1.68 7.22 -5.27
N GLU A 69 0.85 8.20 -5.56
CA GLU A 69 -0.59 8.14 -5.34
C GLU A 69 -1.24 7.03 -6.18
N ILE A 70 -0.84 6.90 -7.45
CA ILE A 70 -1.26 5.79 -8.31
C ILE A 70 -0.90 4.44 -7.66
N LEU A 71 0.33 4.25 -7.19
CA LEU A 71 0.74 2.99 -6.56
C LEU A 71 -0.02 2.69 -5.26
N ARG A 72 -0.24 3.71 -4.41
CA ARG A 72 -1.05 3.58 -3.19
C ARG A 72 -2.50 3.20 -3.53
N SER A 73 -3.09 3.79 -4.57
CA SER A 73 -4.44 3.43 -5.04
C SER A 73 -4.56 1.98 -5.51
N GLN A 74 -3.47 1.38 -6.01
CA GLN A 74 -3.44 -0.03 -6.40
C GLN A 74 -3.26 -0.98 -5.22
N GLY A 75 -3.06 -0.48 -4.00
CA GLY A 75 -2.79 -1.28 -2.81
C GLY A 75 -1.32 -1.70 -2.66
N CYS A 76 -0.39 -1.02 -3.34
CA CYS A 76 1.04 -1.27 -3.18
C CYS A 76 1.56 -0.65 -1.87
N VAL A 77 2.47 -1.34 -1.20
CA VAL A 77 3.19 -0.79 -0.04
C VAL A 77 4.40 -0.02 -0.54
N VAL A 78 4.35 1.29 -0.40
CA VAL A 78 5.40 2.20 -0.89
C VAL A 78 6.44 2.44 0.20
N ARG A 79 7.73 2.35 -0.15
CA ARG A 79 8.89 2.62 0.71
C ARG A 79 9.87 3.53 -0.02
N GLU A 80 10.19 4.68 0.56
CA GLU A 80 11.32 5.54 0.15
C GLU A 80 12.54 5.24 1.01
#